data_AF-A0A3D8HAS0-F1
#
_entry.id   AF-A0A3D8HAS0-F1
#
_cell.length_a   1.000
_cell.length_b   1.000
_cell.length_c   1.000
_cell.angle_alpha   90.00
_cell.angle_beta   90.00
_cell.angle_gamma   90.00
#
_symmetry.space_group_name_H-M   'P 1'
#
loop_
_entity.id
_entity.type
_entity.pdbx_description
1 polymer ?
#
loop_
_entity_poly.entity_id
_entity_poly.type
_entity_poly.pdbx_seq_one_letter_code
_entity_poly.pdbx_strand_id
1 'polypeptide(L)'
;MLANPVICEREMVLETDTGRYKIGDGVKNYADLAYHGIDGKPSQITEDGFWEIYDPATDVYVKTSHKAVPEDVQVSVKTNNATTYILTFVYAAGTFDTPNLKGQDGATYDDTAVRNALTTLQNQINGLVSGNASVAIESFNEIIAFLANVEDTETLSGIIAGLNQSIANVQAAIPTKTSELQNDDHTVKDADYVHTDNNYSNEEKAKATESLRFKDITVATTLTGLSIANYSIKVTLSAASALSFASTPAEGWECMINIYNSSGLDLNQPLPNASDWLCEDTSMTIPLNGYGEISVRYSFGHYWVITKVYEPSGQHSG
;
A
#
# COMPACT_ATOMS: atom_id res chain seq x y z
N MET A 1 -98.34 53.99 114.31
CA MET A 1 -97.35 53.05 113.75
C MET A 1 -96.24 53.87 113.12
N LEU A 2 -94.99 53.67 113.55
CA LEU A 2 -93.81 54.37 113.03
C LEU A 2 -93.33 53.69 111.75
N ALA A 3 -92.91 54.47 110.75
CA ALA A 3 -92.49 54.00 109.43
C ALA A 3 -91.11 53.31 109.48
N ASN A 4 -90.83 52.39 108.53
CA ASN A 4 -89.51 51.78 108.35
C ASN A 4 -88.43 52.86 108.13
N PRO A 5 -87.22 52.71 108.70
CA PRO A 5 -86.17 53.72 108.55
C PRO A 5 -85.54 53.68 107.16
N VAL A 6 -85.08 54.85 106.68
CA VAL A 6 -84.16 54.97 105.55
C VAL A 6 -82.74 54.73 106.05
N ILE A 7 -82.04 53.76 105.46
CA ILE A 7 -80.66 53.43 105.83
C ILE A 7 -79.71 54.33 105.03
N CYS A 8 -78.71 54.91 105.69
CA CYS A 8 -77.75 55.81 105.07
C CYS A 8 -77.01 55.15 103.91
N GLU A 9 -76.60 55.95 102.93
CA GLU A 9 -75.87 55.45 101.76
C GLU A 9 -74.61 54.69 102.20
N ARG A 10 -74.43 53.48 101.65
CA ARG A 10 -73.33 52.52 101.91
C ARG A 10 -73.27 51.91 103.30
N GLU A 11 -74.23 52.16 104.17
CA GLU A 11 -74.29 51.48 105.46
C GLU A 11 -74.80 50.04 105.28
N MET A 12 -74.04 49.07 105.81
CA MET A 12 -74.41 47.65 105.73
C MET A 12 -75.22 47.24 106.95
N VAL A 13 -76.35 46.58 106.70
CA VAL A 13 -77.18 45.97 107.73
C VAL A 13 -77.22 44.47 107.49
N LEU A 14 -76.65 43.70 108.41
CA LEU A 14 -76.63 42.25 108.38
C LEU A 14 -77.80 41.69 109.19
N GLU A 15 -78.58 40.81 108.58
CA GLU A 15 -79.57 39.98 109.26
C GLU A 15 -78.91 38.70 109.76
N THR A 16 -78.77 38.60 111.07
CA THR A 16 -78.03 37.49 111.70
C THR A 16 -78.79 36.18 111.71
N ASP A 17 -80.10 36.20 111.49
CA ASP A 17 -80.97 35.03 111.41
C ASP A 17 -81.05 34.43 109.99
N THR A 18 -80.96 35.26 108.96
CA THR A 18 -80.97 34.80 107.55
C THR A 18 -79.58 34.66 106.93
N GLY A 19 -78.53 35.19 107.57
CA GLY A 19 -77.17 35.21 107.01
C GLY A 19 -77.02 36.15 105.81
N ARG A 20 -78.05 36.97 105.54
CA ARG A 20 -78.09 37.92 104.44
C ARG A 20 -77.83 39.33 104.94
N TYR A 21 -77.30 40.18 104.09
CA TYR A 21 -77.11 41.59 104.38
C TYR A 21 -77.72 42.48 103.31
N LYS A 22 -78.02 43.73 103.68
CA LYS A 22 -78.43 44.80 102.76
C LYS A 22 -77.47 45.98 102.88
N ILE A 23 -77.35 46.77 101.82
CA ILE A 23 -76.57 48.01 101.80
C ILE A 23 -77.53 49.19 101.57
N GLY A 24 -77.50 50.19 102.44
CA GLY A 24 -78.30 51.41 102.33
C GLY A 24 -77.91 52.27 101.12
N ASP A 25 -78.89 52.97 100.54
CA ASP A 25 -78.70 53.93 99.45
C ASP A 25 -78.99 55.38 99.89
N GLY A 26 -79.30 55.61 101.17
CA GLY A 26 -79.60 56.92 101.73
C GLY A 26 -80.97 57.49 101.36
N VAL A 27 -81.77 56.75 100.57
CA VAL A 27 -83.05 57.24 100.03
C VAL A 27 -84.20 56.28 100.34
N LYS A 28 -84.01 54.97 100.15
CA LYS A 28 -85.06 53.96 100.32
C LYS A 28 -85.15 53.48 101.76
N ASN A 29 -86.36 53.08 102.15
CA ASN A 29 -86.57 52.42 103.44
C ASN A 29 -85.95 51.03 103.44
N TYR A 30 -85.54 50.54 104.62
CA TYR A 30 -84.89 49.24 104.81
C TYR A 30 -85.59 48.06 104.10
N ALA A 31 -86.92 48.05 104.10
CA ALA A 31 -87.71 47.00 103.46
C ALA A 31 -87.52 46.96 101.93
N ASP A 32 -87.23 48.10 101.30
CA ASP A 32 -87.13 48.27 99.86
C ASP A 32 -85.68 48.09 99.32
N LEU A 33 -84.71 47.85 100.21
CA LEU A 33 -83.33 47.53 99.85
C LEU A 33 -83.16 46.04 99.49
N ALA A 34 -82.21 45.73 98.61
CA ALA A 34 -81.91 44.37 98.15
C ALA A 34 -81.03 43.56 99.12
N TYR A 35 -81.20 42.24 99.15
CA TYR A 35 -80.41 41.30 99.96
C TYR A 35 -79.19 40.73 99.20
N HIS A 36 -78.15 40.39 99.94
CA HIS A 36 -76.92 39.70 99.51
C HIS A 36 -76.55 38.60 100.52
N GLY A 37 -75.90 37.49 100.13
CA GLY A 37 -75.59 36.32 101.01
C GLY A 37 -74.09 35.95 101.10
N ILE A 38 -73.70 35.11 102.08
CA ILE A 38 -72.31 34.66 102.38
C ILE A 38 -72.10 33.12 102.28
N ASP A 39 -73.10 32.32 101.90
CA ASP A 39 -73.11 30.85 102.11
C ASP A 39 -72.54 29.97 100.97
N GLY A 40 -71.22 29.80 100.75
CA GLY A 40 -70.69 28.97 99.62
C GLY A 40 -70.75 27.43 99.78
N LYS A 41 -71.24 26.67 98.77
CA LYS A 41 -71.27 25.17 98.68
C LYS A 41 -70.12 24.58 97.79
N PRO A 42 -69.74 23.28 97.89
CA PRO A 42 -68.62 22.70 97.14
C PRO A 42 -68.92 22.49 95.64
N SER A 43 -67.93 22.68 94.76
CA SER A 43 -68.07 22.49 93.31
C SER A 43 -68.43 21.06 92.90
N GLN A 44 -69.16 20.90 91.80
CA GLN A 44 -69.61 19.62 91.26
C GLN A 44 -69.35 19.51 89.75
N ILE A 45 -69.64 18.37 89.13
CA ILE A 45 -69.52 18.16 87.68
C ILE A 45 -70.93 17.98 87.12
N THR A 46 -71.23 18.76 86.10
CA THR A 46 -72.48 18.67 85.32
C THR A 46 -72.58 17.34 84.59
N GLU A 47 -73.80 16.94 84.25
CA GLU A 47 -74.05 15.72 83.47
C GLU A 47 -73.32 15.72 82.12
N ASP A 48 -73.12 16.89 81.50
CA ASP A 48 -72.36 17.04 80.25
C ASP A 48 -70.84 17.25 80.48
N GLY A 49 -70.37 17.00 81.70
CA GLY A 49 -68.97 16.78 82.03
C GLY A 49 -68.16 18.05 82.30
N PHE A 50 -68.79 19.21 82.51
CA PHE A 50 -68.12 20.47 82.89
C PHE A 50 -68.18 20.71 84.40
N TRP A 51 -67.20 21.43 84.94
CA TRP A 51 -67.24 21.85 86.34
C TRP A 51 -68.33 22.89 86.59
N GLU A 52 -68.97 22.82 87.74
CA GLU A 52 -69.97 23.75 88.28
C GLU A 52 -69.52 24.27 89.64
N ILE A 53 -69.59 25.59 89.84
CA ILE A 53 -69.16 26.28 91.07
C ILE A 53 -70.36 27.01 91.65
N TYR A 54 -70.61 26.85 92.94
CA TYR A 54 -71.78 27.44 93.59
C TYR A 54 -71.67 28.96 93.77
N ASP A 55 -72.74 29.68 93.42
CA ASP A 55 -72.91 31.12 93.65
C ASP A 55 -73.85 31.39 94.84
N PRO A 56 -73.32 31.88 95.98
CA PRO A 56 -74.11 32.13 97.19
C PRO A 56 -75.06 33.31 97.10
N ALA A 57 -74.88 34.23 96.14
CA ALA A 57 -75.80 35.36 95.98
C ALA A 57 -77.14 34.93 95.39
N THR A 58 -77.11 33.89 94.56
CA THR A 58 -78.28 33.36 93.85
C THR A 58 -78.73 32.00 94.39
N ASP A 59 -77.93 31.35 95.23
CA ASP A 59 -78.12 29.99 95.77
C ASP A 59 -78.18 28.91 94.68
N VAL A 60 -77.39 29.08 93.60
CA VAL A 60 -77.38 28.19 92.43
C VAL A 60 -75.95 27.86 92.00
N TYR A 61 -75.75 26.68 91.43
CA TYR A 61 -74.48 26.31 90.79
C TYR A 61 -74.33 26.97 89.41
N VAL A 62 -73.17 27.60 89.19
CA VAL A 62 -72.79 28.23 87.93
C VAL A 62 -71.77 27.36 87.20
N LYS A 63 -72.14 26.94 85.99
CA LYS A 63 -71.32 26.10 85.13
C LYS A 63 -70.12 26.87 84.53
N THR A 64 -68.97 26.22 84.53
CA THR A 64 -67.72 26.73 83.93
C THR A 64 -67.54 26.25 82.49
N SER A 65 -66.60 26.87 81.77
CA SER A 65 -66.21 26.48 80.41
C SER A 65 -65.22 25.32 80.32
N HIS A 66 -64.88 24.64 81.43
CA HIS A 66 -63.85 23.60 81.45
C HIS A 66 -64.45 22.21 81.69
N LYS A 67 -64.14 21.25 80.80
CA LYS A 67 -64.51 19.85 80.98
C LYS A 67 -63.64 19.17 82.03
N ALA A 68 -64.26 18.30 82.82
CA ALA A 68 -63.64 17.49 83.85
C ALA A 68 -63.08 16.15 83.31
N VAL A 69 -63.48 15.72 82.11
CA VAL A 69 -63.03 14.47 81.46
C VAL A 69 -62.36 14.76 80.11
N PRO A 70 -61.21 14.14 79.75
CA PRO A 70 -60.61 14.27 78.42
C PRO A 70 -61.54 13.77 77.32
N GLU A 71 -61.62 14.46 76.17
CA GLU A 71 -62.44 14.03 75.04
C GLU A 71 -61.73 12.95 74.19
N ASP A 72 -62.47 11.91 73.80
CA ASP A 72 -61.99 10.84 72.93
C ASP A 72 -61.66 11.36 71.52
N VAL A 73 -60.49 10.97 70.98
CA VAL A 73 -60.12 11.28 69.59
C VAL A 73 -60.83 10.31 68.65
N GLN A 74 -61.61 10.85 67.71
CA GLN A 74 -62.33 10.06 66.71
C GLN A 74 -61.53 9.99 65.41
N VAL A 75 -61.45 8.81 64.78
CA VAL A 75 -60.79 8.62 63.48
C VAL A 75 -61.80 8.13 62.45
N SER A 76 -61.85 8.79 61.29
CA SER A 76 -62.74 8.40 60.20
C SER A 76 -62.05 8.51 58.84
N VAL A 77 -62.58 7.81 57.83
CA VAL A 77 -62.12 7.95 56.45
C VAL A 77 -62.75 9.20 55.85
N LYS A 78 -61.93 10.16 55.43
CA LYS A 78 -62.38 11.37 54.73
C LYS A 78 -62.62 11.12 53.26
N THR A 79 -61.60 10.52 52.63
CA THR A 79 -61.58 10.27 51.19
C THR A 79 -60.99 8.89 50.96
N ASN A 80 -61.69 8.08 50.17
CA ASN A 80 -61.16 6.84 49.64
C ASN A 80 -61.60 6.71 48.18
N ASN A 81 -60.68 7.00 47.26
CA ASN A 81 -60.89 6.84 45.84
C ASN A 81 -59.63 6.22 45.19
N ALA A 82 -59.59 6.18 43.85
CA ALA A 82 -58.50 5.55 43.11
C ALA A 82 -57.13 6.15 43.46
N THR A 83 -57.04 7.48 43.59
CA THR A 83 -55.77 8.20 43.74
C THR A 83 -55.51 8.69 45.16
N THR A 84 -56.50 8.63 46.05
CA THR A 84 -56.45 9.32 47.34
C THR A 84 -57.07 8.51 48.47
N TYR A 85 -56.31 8.33 49.54
CA TYR A 85 -56.78 7.78 50.81
C TYR A 85 -56.37 8.72 51.94
N ILE A 86 -57.34 9.42 52.53
CA ILE A 86 -57.13 10.40 53.61
C ILE A 86 -57.99 10.01 54.79
N LEU A 87 -57.38 9.97 55.97
CA LEU A 87 -58.06 9.81 57.25
C LEU A 87 -58.19 11.16 57.94
N THR A 88 -59.31 11.38 58.64
CA THR A 88 -59.55 12.54 59.49
C THR A 88 -59.57 12.13 60.95
N PHE A 89 -58.77 12.82 61.74
CA PHE A 89 -58.74 12.77 63.19
C PHE A 89 -59.50 13.98 63.75
N VAL A 90 -60.48 13.75 64.62
CA VAL A 90 -61.24 14.81 65.30
C VAL A 90 -60.89 14.75 66.79
N TYR A 91 -60.47 15.89 67.33
CA TYR A 91 -60.15 16.11 68.74
C TYR A 91 -60.87 17.38 69.24
N ALA A 92 -60.94 17.59 70.55
CA ALA A 92 -61.63 18.74 71.17
C ALA A 92 -61.25 20.09 70.54
N ALA A 93 -59.96 20.26 70.25
CA ALA A 93 -59.40 21.50 69.72
C ALA A 93 -59.52 21.63 68.19
N GLY A 94 -60.03 20.62 67.47
CA GLY A 94 -60.20 20.70 66.02
C GLY A 94 -59.98 19.38 65.30
N THR A 95 -59.56 19.48 64.04
CA THR A 95 -59.52 18.36 63.11
C THR A 95 -58.21 18.35 62.33
N PHE A 96 -57.65 17.16 62.12
CA PHE A 96 -56.43 16.92 61.34
C PHE A 96 -56.67 15.85 60.28
N ASP A 97 -56.25 16.13 59.04
CA ASP A 97 -56.26 15.14 57.98
C ASP A 97 -54.85 14.61 57.72
N THR A 98 -54.74 13.30 57.49
CA THR A 98 -53.47 12.72 57.07
C THR A 98 -53.07 13.22 55.68
N PRO A 99 -51.78 13.21 55.33
CA PRO A 99 -51.36 13.19 53.93
C PRO A 99 -52.04 12.06 53.16
N ASN A 100 -51.95 12.09 51.83
CA ASN A 100 -52.44 10.98 51.02
C ASN A 100 -51.68 9.70 51.38
N LEU A 101 -52.40 8.72 51.94
CA LEU A 101 -51.87 7.41 52.32
C LEU A 101 -52.04 6.37 51.21
N LYS A 102 -52.68 6.73 50.10
CA LYS A 102 -52.69 5.86 48.91
C LYS A 102 -51.26 5.85 48.39
N GLY A 103 -50.61 4.68 48.39
CA GLY A 103 -49.38 4.48 47.64
C GLY A 103 -49.59 4.88 46.18
N GLN A 104 -48.53 5.26 45.46
CA GLN A 104 -48.63 5.54 44.03
C GLN A 104 -49.27 4.33 43.36
N ASP A 105 -50.53 4.48 42.94
CA ASP A 105 -51.17 3.50 42.08
C ASP A 105 -50.25 3.34 40.88
N GLY A 106 -49.94 2.12 40.44
CA GLY A 106 -48.93 1.91 39.38
C GLY A 106 -49.21 2.70 38.09
N ALA A 107 -50.45 3.20 37.94
CA ALA A 107 -50.89 4.14 36.90
C ALA A 107 -50.34 5.57 37.01
N THR A 108 -49.79 5.99 38.16
CA THR A 108 -49.24 7.34 38.42
C THR A 108 -47.73 7.36 38.59
N TYR A 109 -47.08 6.19 38.54
CA TYR A 109 -45.62 6.10 38.53
C TYR A 109 -45.07 6.59 37.19
N ASP A 110 -44.23 7.63 37.22
CA ASP A 110 -43.55 8.14 36.04
C ASP A 110 -42.38 7.20 35.65
N ASP A 111 -42.68 6.23 34.78
CA ASP A 111 -41.71 5.30 34.20
C ASP A 111 -41.08 5.84 32.90
N THR A 112 -41.21 7.14 32.59
CA THR A 112 -40.69 7.75 31.35
C THR A 112 -39.21 7.46 31.15
N ALA A 113 -38.39 7.55 32.21
CA ALA A 113 -36.96 7.25 32.14
C ALA A 113 -36.68 5.79 31.76
N VAL A 114 -37.46 4.84 32.31
CA VAL A 114 -37.34 3.41 32.01
C VAL A 114 -37.77 3.12 30.58
N ARG A 115 -38.88 3.71 30.12
CA ARG A 115 -39.35 3.58 28.73
C ARG A 115 -38.35 4.16 27.73
N ASN A 116 -37.73 5.29 28.04
CA ASN A 116 -36.69 5.89 27.20
C ASN A 116 -35.43 5.01 27.14
N ALA A 117 -35.01 4.44 28.27
CA ALA A 117 -33.90 3.49 28.30
C ALA A 117 -34.21 2.24 27.48
N LEU A 118 -35.42 1.69 27.60
CA LEU A 118 -35.87 0.52 26.84
C LEU A 118 -35.91 0.80 25.33
N THR A 119 -36.42 1.97 24.95
CA THR A 119 -36.44 2.43 23.55
C THR A 119 -35.03 2.58 23.00
N THR A 120 -34.11 3.13 23.80
CA THR A 120 -32.70 3.29 23.42
C THR A 120 -32.03 1.94 23.19
N LEU A 121 -32.22 0.99 24.11
CA LEU A 121 -31.72 -0.38 23.97
C LEU A 121 -32.29 -1.06 22.72
N GLN A 122 -33.60 -0.91 22.47
CA GLN A 122 -34.24 -1.45 21.27
C GLN A 122 -33.62 -0.87 19.98
N ASN A 123 -33.34 0.44 19.95
CA ASN A 123 -32.71 1.09 18.80
C ASN A 123 -31.26 0.61 18.60
N GLN A 124 -30.50 0.40 19.67
CA GLN A 124 -29.15 -0.16 19.58
C GLN A 124 -29.17 -1.58 19.03
N ILE A 125 -30.06 -2.43 19.54
CA ILE A 125 -30.23 -3.81 19.03
C ILE A 125 -30.63 -3.77 17.56
N ASN A 126 -31.61 -2.94 17.18
CA ASN A 126 -32.01 -2.78 15.78
C ASN A 126 -30.86 -2.27 14.90
N GLY A 127 -29.99 -1.39 15.40
CA GLY A 127 -28.79 -0.97 14.68
C GLY A 127 -27.81 -2.13 14.46
N LEU A 128 -27.55 -2.95 15.50
CA LEU A 128 -26.64 -4.09 15.43
C LEU A 128 -27.15 -5.20 14.50
N VAL A 129 -28.46 -5.47 14.50
CA VAL A 129 -29.07 -6.53 13.68
C VAL A 129 -29.73 -5.97 12.40
N SER A 130 -29.48 -4.70 12.06
CA SER A 130 -30.11 -4.01 10.93
C SER A 130 -31.64 -4.13 10.89
N GLY A 131 -32.30 -4.16 12.05
CA GLY A 131 -33.75 -4.26 12.23
C GLY A 131 -34.33 -5.65 11.94
N ASN A 132 -33.55 -6.59 11.43
CA ASN A 132 -33.98 -7.96 11.18
C ASN A 132 -32.83 -8.94 11.45
N ALA A 133 -32.94 -9.66 12.57
CA ALA A 133 -31.95 -10.65 12.96
C ALA A 133 -31.71 -11.71 11.87
N SER A 134 -32.74 -12.11 11.12
CA SER A 134 -32.59 -13.06 10.01
C SER A 134 -31.71 -12.49 8.89
N VAL A 135 -31.87 -11.21 8.53
CA VAL A 135 -31.03 -10.55 7.51
C VAL A 135 -29.59 -10.41 7.98
N ALA A 136 -29.37 -10.03 9.25
CA ALA A 136 -28.02 -9.97 9.81
C ALA A 136 -27.35 -11.36 9.83
N ILE A 137 -28.11 -12.41 10.17
CA ILE A 137 -27.63 -13.80 10.13
C ILE A 137 -27.33 -14.22 8.69
N GLU A 138 -28.18 -13.85 7.73
CA GLU A 138 -27.93 -14.09 6.29
C GLU A 138 -26.64 -13.40 5.84
N SER A 139 -26.43 -12.13 6.18
CA SER A 139 -25.17 -11.42 5.88
C SER A 139 -23.95 -12.08 6.54
N PHE A 140 -24.06 -12.55 7.79
CA PHE A 140 -22.97 -13.30 8.43
C PHE A 140 -22.71 -14.64 7.75
N ASN A 141 -23.76 -15.36 7.33
CA ASN A 141 -23.61 -16.62 6.60
C ASN A 141 -23.05 -16.39 5.19
N GLU A 142 -23.39 -15.27 4.54
CA GLU A 142 -22.77 -14.85 3.28
C GLU A 142 -21.28 -14.52 3.47
N ILE A 143 -20.91 -13.84 4.56
CA ILE A 143 -19.50 -13.58 4.90
C ILE A 143 -18.78 -14.89 5.22
N ILE A 144 -19.39 -15.81 5.98
CA ILE A 144 -18.82 -17.13 6.26
C ILE A 144 -18.67 -17.93 4.96
N ALA A 145 -19.65 -17.91 4.06
CA ALA A 145 -19.59 -18.60 2.77
C ALA A 145 -18.54 -17.95 1.85
N PHE A 146 -18.45 -16.63 1.85
CA PHE A 146 -17.39 -15.90 1.16
C PHE A 146 -16.02 -16.31 1.71
N LEU A 147 -15.81 -16.24 3.02
CA LEU A 147 -14.55 -16.61 3.68
C LEU A 147 -14.24 -18.11 3.58
N ALA A 148 -15.24 -18.99 3.51
CA ALA A 148 -15.05 -20.41 3.30
C ALA A 148 -14.61 -20.74 1.86
N ASN A 149 -15.01 -19.90 0.90
CA ASN A 149 -14.50 -19.95 -0.47
C ASN A 149 -13.19 -19.16 -0.65
N VAL A 150 -12.82 -18.32 0.33
CA VAL A 150 -11.48 -17.75 0.45
C VAL A 150 -10.65 -18.72 1.30
N GLU A 151 -10.33 -19.88 0.74
CA GLU A 151 -9.26 -20.70 1.28
C GLU A 151 -7.93 -19.94 1.10
N ASP A 152 -7.33 -19.49 2.21
CA ASP A 152 -5.98 -18.88 2.24
C ASP A 152 -4.88 -19.81 1.69
N THR A 153 -5.21 -21.09 1.49
CA THR A 153 -4.41 -22.12 0.82
C THR A 153 -4.33 -21.96 -0.70
N GLU A 154 -5.30 -21.32 -1.36
CA GLU A 154 -5.25 -21.16 -2.82
C GLU A 154 -4.51 -19.89 -3.26
N THR A 155 -4.50 -18.83 -2.44
CA THR A 155 -3.83 -17.57 -2.81
C THR A 155 -2.40 -17.50 -2.28
N LEU A 156 -2.14 -17.50 -0.98
CA LEU A 156 -0.77 -17.37 -0.47
C LEU A 156 0.04 -18.65 -0.67
N SER A 157 -0.52 -19.82 -0.35
CA SER A 157 0.18 -21.08 -0.58
C SER A 157 0.31 -21.39 -2.08
N GLY A 158 -0.68 -21.03 -2.90
CA GLY A 158 -0.58 -21.08 -4.37
C GLY A 158 0.47 -20.12 -4.94
N ILE A 159 0.53 -18.87 -4.45
CA ILE A 159 1.56 -17.89 -4.84
C ILE A 159 2.96 -18.37 -4.40
N ILE A 160 3.13 -18.88 -3.18
CA ILE A 160 4.41 -19.41 -2.71
C ILE A 160 4.82 -20.66 -3.51
N ALA A 161 3.88 -21.56 -3.80
CA ALA A 161 4.14 -22.73 -4.65
C ALA A 161 4.55 -22.30 -6.07
N GLY A 162 3.85 -21.33 -6.66
CA GLY A 162 4.16 -20.76 -7.97
C GLY A 162 5.52 -20.05 -8.01
N LEU A 163 5.86 -19.29 -6.96
CA LEU A 163 7.17 -18.66 -6.80
C LEU A 163 8.29 -19.69 -6.64
N ASN A 164 8.11 -20.69 -5.78
CA ASN A 164 9.08 -21.77 -5.61
C ASN A 164 9.29 -22.57 -6.89
N GLN A 165 8.23 -22.84 -7.64
CA GLN A 165 8.32 -23.49 -8.95
C GLN A 165 9.04 -22.61 -9.98
N SER A 166 8.76 -21.31 -10.00
CA SER A 166 9.44 -20.36 -10.90
C SER A 166 10.92 -20.25 -10.57
N ILE A 167 11.28 -20.21 -9.28
CA ILE A 167 12.67 -20.22 -8.82
C ILE A 167 13.36 -21.52 -9.24
N ALA A 168 12.71 -22.68 -9.03
CA ALA A 168 13.27 -23.97 -9.42
C ALA A 168 13.49 -24.05 -10.94
N ASN A 169 12.54 -23.56 -11.75
CA ASN A 169 12.66 -23.50 -13.20
C ASN A 169 13.82 -22.60 -13.64
N VAL A 170 13.96 -21.42 -13.02
CA VAL A 170 15.07 -20.50 -13.30
C VAL A 170 16.40 -21.14 -12.90
N GLN A 171 16.50 -21.76 -11.73
CA GLN A 171 17.70 -22.45 -11.27
C GLN A 171 18.11 -23.59 -12.21
N ALA A 172 17.15 -24.36 -12.72
CA ALA A 172 17.40 -25.42 -13.70
C ALA A 172 17.80 -24.89 -15.09
N ALA A 173 17.37 -23.67 -15.45
CA ALA A 173 17.69 -23.04 -16.73
C ALA A 173 19.03 -22.29 -16.73
N ILE A 174 19.61 -21.99 -15.57
CA ILE A 174 20.92 -21.34 -15.47
C ILE A 174 22.01 -22.37 -15.83
N PRO A 175 22.81 -22.12 -16.89
CA PRO A 175 23.96 -22.94 -17.22
C PRO A 175 24.97 -22.98 -16.06
N THR A 176 25.33 -24.18 -15.61
CA THR A 176 26.31 -24.43 -14.55
C THR A 176 27.69 -24.77 -15.10
N LYS A 177 27.75 -25.14 -16.38
CA LYS A 177 28.99 -25.37 -17.12
C LYS A 177 29.03 -24.43 -18.30
N THR A 178 30.22 -24.03 -18.69
CA THR A 178 30.39 -23.24 -19.92
C THR A 178 29.79 -23.99 -21.11
N SER A 179 29.92 -25.33 -21.17
CA SER A 179 29.38 -26.21 -22.23
C SER A 179 27.86 -26.18 -22.43
N GLU A 180 27.13 -25.62 -21.46
CA GLU A 180 25.68 -25.46 -21.52
C GLU A 180 25.28 -24.11 -22.15
N LEU A 181 26.24 -23.21 -22.41
CA LEU A 181 26.04 -21.97 -23.17
C LEU A 181 25.96 -22.29 -24.68
N GLN A 182 24.94 -21.78 -25.34
CA GLN A 182 24.75 -21.99 -26.80
C GLN A 182 25.90 -21.42 -27.65
N ASN A 183 26.72 -20.54 -27.09
CA ASN A 183 27.93 -19.94 -27.68
C ASN A 183 29.24 -20.36 -26.98
N ASP A 184 29.31 -21.55 -26.39
CA ASP A 184 30.50 -22.03 -25.66
C ASP A 184 31.69 -22.51 -26.53
N ASP A 185 31.58 -22.43 -27.85
CA ASP A 185 32.69 -22.82 -28.73
C ASP A 185 33.76 -21.72 -28.90
N HIS A 186 33.79 -20.76 -27.97
CA HIS A 186 34.66 -19.57 -28.02
C HIS A 186 34.42 -18.71 -29.28
N THR A 187 33.26 -18.83 -29.92
CA THR A 187 32.87 -18.02 -31.07
C THR A 187 31.61 -17.21 -30.77
N VAL A 188 31.55 -15.99 -31.28
CA VAL A 188 30.35 -15.16 -31.18
C VAL A 188 29.35 -15.64 -32.24
N LYS A 189 28.19 -16.13 -31.80
CA LYS A 189 27.08 -16.57 -32.66
C LYS A 189 25.99 -15.51 -32.73
N ASP A 190 26.37 -14.30 -33.10
CA ASP A 190 25.39 -13.27 -33.45
C ASP A 190 25.09 -13.37 -34.96
N ALA A 191 23.80 -13.34 -35.31
CA ALA A 191 23.36 -13.51 -36.70
C ALA A 191 23.89 -12.39 -37.61
N ASP A 192 24.20 -11.24 -37.01
CA ASP A 192 24.82 -10.09 -37.66
C ASP A 192 26.34 -10.03 -37.44
N TYR A 193 26.91 -11.00 -36.72
CA TYR A 193 28.35 -11.06 -36.43
C TYR A 193 29.14 -11.57 -37.61
N VAL A 194 29.72 -10.61 -38.34
CA VAL A 194 30.66 -10.85 -39.43
C VAL A 194 32.06 -11.07 -38.83
N HIS A 195 32.53 -12.32 -38.77
CA HIS A 195 33.92 -12.61 -38.44
C HIS A 195 34.84 -11.98 -39.49
N THR A 196 35.66 -11.02 -39.07
CA THR A 196 36.55 -10.21 -39.94
C THR A 196 37.82 -10.92 -40.38
N ASP A 197 37.89 -12.25 -40.28
CA ASP A 197 39.02 -13.04 -40.80
C ASP A 197 38.80 -13.49 -42.26
N ASN A 198 37.59 -13.29 -42.79
CA ASN A 198 37.28 -13.45 -44.20
C ASN A 198 37.17 -12.09 -44.93
N ASN A 199 38.08 -11.15 -44.60
CA ASN A 199 38.12 -9.79 -45.13
C ASN A 199 38.49 -9.68 -46.62
N TYR A 200 38.61 -10.81 -47.32
CA TYR A 200 38.88 -10.83 -48.74
C TYR A 200 37.73 -11.52 -49.46
N SER A 201 37.15 -10.82 -50.43
CA SER A 201 36.25 -11.44 -51.39
C SER A 201 36.95 -12.59 -52.12
N ASN A 202 36.17 -13.48 -52.72
CA ASN A 202 36.75 -14.55 -53.55
C ASN A 202 37.63 -13.97 -54.67
N GLU A 203 37.28 -12.79 -55.20
CA GLU A 203 38.13 -12.08 -56.16
C GLU A 203 39.43 -11.58 -55.54
N GLU A 204 39.42 -11.08 -54.30
CA GLU A 204 40.63 -10.60 -53.63
C GLU A 204 41.58 -11.74 -53.24
N LYS A 205 41.04 -12.89 -52.81
CA LYS A 205 41.83 -14.11 -52.58
C LYS A 205 42.45 -14.65 -53.87
N ALA A 206 41.72 -14.58 -54.98
CA ALA A 206 42.26 -14.92 -56.29
C ALA A 206 43.41 -13.96 -56.68
N LYS A 207 43.22 -12.64 -56.54
CA LYS A 207 44.27 -11.63 -56.80
C LYS A 207 45.53 -11.87 -55.97
N ALA A 208 45.39 -12.21 -54.68
CA ALA A 208 46.53 -12.52 -53.80
C ALA A 208 47.26 -13.81 -54.22
N THR A 209 46.51 -14.85 -54.59
CA THR A 209 47.08 -16.12 -55.07
C THR A 209 47.80 -15.94 -56.42
N GLU A 210 47.28 -15.05 -57.26
CA GLU A 210 47.81 -14.72 -58.57
C GLU A 210 48.98 -13.72 -58.54
N SER A 211 49.26 -13.08 -57.40
CA SER A 211 50.34 -12.08 -57.25
C SER A 211 51.76 -12.69 -57.28
N LEU A 212 51.90 -14.02 -57.45
CA LEU A 212 53.18 -14.74 -57.48
C LEU A 212 53.58 -15.25 -58.88
N ARG A 213 52.99 -14.70 -59.95
CA ARG A 213 53.07 -15.25 -61.31
C ARG A 213 54.37 -14.93 -62.07
N PHE A 214 55.44 -15.65 -61.75
CA PHE A 214 56.43 -16.07 -62.76
C PHE A 214 56.20 -17.54 -63.16
N LYS A 215 54.93 -17.95 -63.33
CA LYS A 215 54.57 -19.36 -63.57
C LYS A 215 54.53 -19.72 -65.05
N ASP A 216 54.19 -18.76 -65.91
CA ASP A 216 54.02 -18.99 -67.33
C ASP A 216 55.36 -18.81 -68.05
N ILE A 217 55.74 -19.83 -68.84
CA ILE A 217 57.02 -19.88 -69.57
C ILE A 217 56.71 -19.92 -71.07
N THR A 218 57.30 -19.01 -71.84
CA THR A 218 57.30 -19.10 -73.30
C THR A 218 58.32 -20.15 -73.73
N VAL A 219 57.92 -21.15 -74.51
CA VAL A 219 58.83 -22.15 -75.09
C VAL A 219 59.02 -21.85 -76.57
N ALA A 220 60.27 -21.72 -77.02
CA ALA A 220 60.62 -21.43 -78.41
C ALA A 220 61.79 -22.29 -78.91
N THR A 221 61.93 -22.40 -80.23
CA THR A 221 63.05 -23.09 -80.89
C THR A 221 63.88 -22.14 -81.76
N THR A 222 63.64 -20.83 -81.62
CA THR A 222 64.30 -19.73 -82.32
C THR A 222 64.28 -18.51 -81.42
N LEU A 223 65.24 -17.59 -81.62
CA LEU A 223 65.26 -16.28 -80.97
C LEU A 223 64.53 -15.20 -81.78
N THR A 224 63.96 -15.54 -82.93
CA THR A 224 63.27 -14.58 -83.80
C THR A 224 61.78 -14.52 -83.44
N GLY A 225 61.27 -13.30 -83.25
CA GLY A 225 59.84 -13.07 -82.98
C GLY A 225 59.37 -13.61 -81.63
N LEU A 226 60.21 -13.53 -80.59
CA LEU A 226 59.86 -14.00 -79.26
C LEU A 226 58.65 -13.24 -78.68
N SER A 227 57.76 -13.97 -78.01
CA SER A 227 56.59 -13.39 -77.34
C SER A 227 57.02 -12.53 -76.14
N ILE A 228 56.38 -11.38 -75.99
CA ILE A 228 56.60 -10.44 -74.87
C ILE A 228 55.64 -10.67 -73.70
N ALA A 229 54.81 -11.73 -73.75
CA ALA A 229 53.75 -11.98 -72.77
C ALA A 229 54.27 -12.51 -71.43
N ASN A 230 55.39 -13.21 -71.42
CA ASN A 230 55.93 -13.88 -70.23
C ASN A 230 57.35 -13.39 -69.93
N TYR A 231 57.66 -13.28 -68.64
CA TYR A 231 59.01 -12.92 -68.18
C TYR A 231 60.03 -14.02 -68.47
N SER A 232 59.66 -15.30 -68.33
CA SER A 232 60.58 -16.43 -68.55
C SER A 232 60.39 -17.03 -69.93
N ILE A 233 61.48 -17.12 -70.69
CA ILE A 233 61.51 -17.69 -72.03
C ILE A 233 62.55 -18.81 -72.08
N LYS A 234 62.11 -20.01 -72.44
CA LYS A 234 62.96 -21.18 -72.65
C LYS A 234 63.15 -21.41 -74.15
N VAL A 235 64.40 -21.39 -74.61
CA VAL A 235 64.73 -21.55 -76.03
C VAL A 235 65.64 -22.75 -76.22
N THR A 236 65.36 -23.59 -77.21
CA THR A 236 66.26 -24.67 -77.64
C THR A 236 66.73 -24.39 -79.06
N LEU A 237 68.03 -24.18 -79.24
CA LEU A 237 68.62 -23.82 -80.53
C LEU A 237 69.47 -24.96 -81.08
N SER A 238 69.22 -25.33 -82.33
CA SER A 238 70.07 -26.23 -83.11
C SER A 238 71.02 -25.49 -84.06
N ALA A 239 70.86 -24.17 -84.21
CA ALA A 239 71.69 -23.27 -85.00
C ALA A 239 71.52 -21.83 -84.48
N ALA A 240 72.45 -20.95 -84.85
CA ALA A 240 72.41 -19.53 -84.47
C ALA A 240 71.15 -18.86 -85.01
N SER A 241 70.52 -18.00 -84.20
CA SER A 241 69.25 -17.36 -84.55
C SER A 241 69.29 -15.86 -84.24
N ALA A 242 68.81 -15.00 -85.14
CA ALA A 242 68.73 -13.57 -84.84
C ALA A 242 67.76 -13.32 -83.66
N LEU A 243 68.18 -12.54 -82.67
CA LEU A 243 67.33 -12.15 -81.53
C LEU A 243 66.38 -11.03 -81.96
N SER A 244 65.07 -11.28 -81.85
CA SER A 244 64.03 -10.27 -82.03
C SER A 244 62.76 -10.64 -81.27
N PHE A 245 61.93 -9.64 -80.98
CA PHE A 245 60.63 -9.82 -80.35
C PHE A 245 59.49 -9.67 -81.37
N ALA A 246 58.35 -10.30 -81.11
CA ALA A 246 57.18 -10.28 -81.99
C ALA A 246 56.58 -8.86 -82.16
N SER A 247 56.81 -7.99 -81.17
CA SER A 247 56.41 -6.59 -81.16
C SER A 247 57.31 -5.78 -80.22
N THR A 248 57.33 -4.46 -80.38
CA THR A 248 57.99 -3.56 -79.41
C THR A 248 57.30 -3.65 -78.04
N PRO A 249 58.03 -3.95 -76.95
CA PRO A 249 57.46 -4.00 -75.59
C PRO A 249 57.08 -2.60 -75.06
N ALA A 250 56.32 -2.57 -73.96
CA ALA A 250 56.08 -1.35 -73.21
C ALA A 250 57.33 -0.91 -72.43
N GLU A 251 57.45 0.39 -72.15
CA GLU A 251 58.53 0.93 -71.30
C GLU A 251 58.60 0.23 -69.93
N GLY A 252 59.80 -0.20 -69.54
CA GLY A 252 60.05 -0.93 -68.30
C GLY A 252 59.82 -2.44 -68.38
N TRP A 253 59.52 -2.98 -69.57
CA TRP A 253 59.37 -4.42 -69.77
C TRP A 253 60.72 -5.16 -69.66
N GLU A 254 60.68 -6.39 -69.13
CA GLU A 254 61.84 -7.26 -68.94
C GLU A 254 61.52 -8.73 -69.24
N CYS A 255 62.52 -9.46 -69.71
CA CYS A 255 62.49 -10.92 -69.77
C CYS A 255 63.85 -11.55 -69.50
N MET A 256 63.80 -12.81 -69.08
CA MET A 256 64.94 -13.72 -69.02
C MET A 256 64.76 -14.82 -70.08
N ILE A 257 65.76 -14.93 -70.95
CA ILE A 257 65.81 -15.94 -72.01
C ILE A 257 66.90 -16.95 -71.64
N ASN A 258 66.51 -18.18 -71.35
CA ASN A 258 67.44 -19.29 -71.14
C ASN A 258 67.49 -20.16 -72.40
N ILE A 259 68.68 -20.25 -72.98
CA ILE A 259 68.97 -20.95 -74.22
C ILE A 259 69.68 -22.27 -73.89
N TYR A 260 69.21 -23.36 -74.47
CA TYR A 260 69.92 -24.63 -74.51
C TYR A 260 70.47 -24.86 -75.92
N ASN A 261 71.78 -25.08 -76.03
CA ASN A 261 72.42 -25.46 -77.29
C ASN A 261 72.24 -26.96 -77.53
N SER A 262 71.30 -27.32 -78.40
CA SER A 262 71.06 -28.68 -78.85
C SER A 262 71.71 -28.99 -80.20
N SER A 263 72.59 -28.10 -80.69
CA SER A 263 73.38 -28.38 -81.90
C SER A 263 74.45 -29.44 -81.61
N GLY A 264 75.12 -29.96 -82.64
CA GLY A 264 76.19 -30.95 -82.47
C GLY A 264 77.58 -30.38 -82.15
N LEU A 265 77.69 -29.06 -81.98
CA LEU A 265 78.95 -28.32 -81.78
C LEU A 265 78.73 -27.11 -80.87
N ASP A 266 79.78 -26.35 -80.58
CA ASP A 266 79.65 -25.04 -79.93
C ASP A 266 78.89 -24.07 -80.84
N LEU A 267 77.91 -23.37 -80.26
CA LEU A 267 77.03 -22.45 -80.96
C LEU A 267 77.49 -21.02 -80.73
N ASN A 268 78.03 -20.38 -81.77
CA ASN A 268 78.30 -18.95 -81.76
C ASN A 268 77.00 -18.17 -82.04
N GLN A 269 76.32 -17.75 -80.98
CA GLN A 269 75.03 -17.06 -81.05
C GLN A 269 75.26 -15.55 -81.21
N PRO A 270 74.88 -14.93 -82.35
CA PRO A 270 75.03 -13.49 -82.54
C PRO A 270 74.15 -12.70 -81.56
N LEU A 271 74.67 -11.58 -81.09
CA LEU A 271 73.96 -10.65 -80.21
C LEU A 271 73.75 -9.33 -80.96
N PRO A 272 72.54 -8.75 -80.92
CA PRO A 272 72.29 -7.47 -81.55
C PRO A 272 72.99 -6.35 -80.78
N ASN A 273 73.81 -5.56 -81.47
CA ASN A 273 74.62 -4.48 -80.87
C ASN A 273 74.54 -3.16 -81.67
N ALA A 274 73.53 -3.03 -82.53
CA ALA A 274 73.33 -1.87 -83.39
C ALA A 274 71.87 -1.40 -83.32
N SER A 275 71.62 -0.16 -83.77
CA SER A 275 70.31 0.50 -83.70
C SER A 275 69.86 0.66 -82.25
N ASP A 276 68.64 0.23 -81.91
CA ASP A 276 68.06 0.37 -80.58
C ASP A 276 68.53 -0.71 -79.58
N TRP A 277 69.56 -1.49 -79.92
CA TRP A 277 70.10 -2.55 -79.06
C TRP A 277 71.41 -2.14 -78.42
N LEU A 278 71.41 -2.10 -77.08
CA LEU A 278 72.54 -1.79 -76.23
C LEU A 278 73.08 -3.11 -75.65
N CYS A 279 74.01 -3.72 -76.38
CA CYS A 279 74.75 -4.91 -75.97
C CYS A 279 76.24 -4.65 -76.16
N GLU A 280 77.05 -4.94 -75.13
CA GLU A 280 78.52 -4.79 -75.20
C GLU A 280 79.14 -5.88 -76.09
N ASP A 281 78.62 -7.10 -75.99
CA ASP A 281 79.07 -8.25 -76.76
C ASP A 281 78.41 -8.32 -78.15
N THR A 282 79.17 -8.79 -79.14
CA THR A 282 78.66 -8.98 -80.52
C THR A 282 78.15 -10.41 -80.77
N SER A 283 78.53 -11.33 -79.89
CA SER A 283 78.15 -12.74 -79.92
C SER A 283 78.47 -13.41 -78.59
N MET A 284 77.79 -14.51 -78.29
CA MET A 284 78.14 -15.42 -77.19
C MET A 284 78.35 -16.83 -77.73
N THR A 285 79.42 -17.50 -77.30
CA THR A 285 79.66 -18.91 -77.65
C THR A 285 79.03 -19.79 -76.58
N ILE A 286 77.98 -20.53 -76.94
CA ILE A 286 77.32 -21.49 -76.06
C ILE A 286 77.89 -22.89 -76.38
N PRO A 287 78.59 -23.55 -75.46
CA PRO A 287 79.20 -24.86 -75.72
C PRO A 287 78.18 -25.91 -76.18
N LEU A 288 78.65 -26.97 -76.86
CA LEU A 288 77.84 -28.16 -77.14
C LEU A 288 77.16 -28.67 -75.86
N ASN A 289 75.83 -28.81 -75.89
CA ASN A 289 75.01 -29.19 -74.73
C ASN A 289 75.08 -28.21 -73.54
N GLY A 290 75.68 -27.04 -73.72
CA GLY A 290 75.74 -25.96 -72.75
C GLY A 290 74.50 -25.08 -72.76
N TYR A 291 74.49 -24.08 -71.88
CA TYR A 291 73.39 -23.14 -71.72
C TYR A 291 73.85 -21.69 -71.85
N GLY A 292 73.05 -20.88 -72.52
CA GLY A 292 73.19 -19.43 -72.58
C GLY A 292 72.05 -18.75 -71.81
N GLU A 293 72.33 -17.59 -71.25
CA GLU A 293 71.34 -16.73 -70.64
C GLU A 293 71.44 -15.34 -71.25
N ILE A 294 70.28 -14.79 -71.61
CA ILE A 294 70.15 -13.43 -72.10
C ILE A 294 69.06 -12.75 -71.25
N SER A 295 69.43 -11.70 -70.54
CA SER A 295 68.49 -10.78 -69.90
C SER A 295 68.26 -9.60 -70.84
N VAL A 296 67.00 -9.26 -71.08
CA VAL A 296 66.64 -8.09 -71.89
C VAL A 296 65.70 -7.20 -71.11
N ARG A 297 66.02 -5.91 -71.04
CA ARG A 297 65.13 -4.84 -70.56
C ARG A 297 64.86 -3.85 -71.69
N TYR A 298 63.61 -3.46 -71.87
CA TYR A 298 63.24 -2.38 -72.78
C TYR A 298 63.00 -1.07 -72.00
N SER A 299 63.85 -0.07 -72.22
CA SER A 299 63.73 1.22 -71.57
C SER A 299 64.35 2.36 -72.39
N PHE A 300 63.70 3.53 -72.37
CA PHE A 300 64.08 4.71 -73.15
C PHE A 300 64.14 4.44 -74.66
N GLY A 301 63.24 3.59 -75.17
CA GLY A 301 63.25 3.17 -76.58
C GLY A 301 64.35 2.19 -76.97
N HIS A 302 65.15 1.70 -76.01
CA HIS A 302 66.28 0.82 -76.26
C HIS A 302 66.16 -0.53 -75.54
N TYR A 303 66.71 -1.57 -76.16
CA TYR A 303 66.89 -2.91 -75.57
C TYR A 303 68.25 -3.01 -74.89
N TRP A 304 68.26 -3.11 -73.58
CA TRP A 304 69.43 -3.34 -72.76
C TRP A 304 69.64 -4.84 -72.63
N VAL A 305 70.78 -5.35 -73.09
CA VAL A 305 71.07 -6.79 -73.17
C VAL A 305 72.26 -7.15 -72.31
N ILE A 306 72.08 -8.11 -71.41
CA ILE A 306 73.15 -8.72 -70.60
C ILE A 306 73.16 -10.22 -70.91
N THR A 307 74.36 -10.79 -71.08
CA THR A 307 74.49 -12.22 -71.37
C THR A 307 75.37 -12.96 -70.37
N LYS A 308 75.16 -14.27 -70.27
CA LYS A 308 76.02 -15.18 -69.51
C LYS A 308 76.00 -16.58 -70.12
N VAL A 309 77.15 -17.25 -70.11
CA VAL A 309 77.30 -18.61 -70.63
C VAL A 309 77.59 -19.57 -69.47
N TYR A 310 77.02 -20.76 -69.58
CA TYR A 310 77.23 -21.87 -68.65
C TYR A 310 77.69 -23.12 -69.40
N GLU A 311 78.79 -23.69 -68.95
CA GLU A 311 79.31 -24.97 -69.45
C GLU A 311 78.33 -26.12 -69.13
N PRO A 312 78.27 -27.17 -69.96
CA PRO A 312 77.49 -28.37 -69.66
C PRO A 312 77.96 -28.99 -68.33
N SER A 313 77.01 -29.35 -67.47
CA SER A 313 77.32 -30.01 -66.19
C SER A 313 78.07 -31.33 -66.44
N GLY A 314 79.36 -31.36 -66.12
CA GLY A 314 80.21 -32.55 -66.24
C GLY A 314 81.56 -32.39 -66.93
N GLN A 315 81.97 -31.18 -67.32
CA GLN A 315 83.32 -30.92 -67.83
C GLN A 315 84.03 -29.87 -66.96
N HIS A 316 84.57 -30.30 -65.82
CA HIS A 316 85.75 -29.63 -65.28
C HIS A 316 86.92 -30.07 -66.17
N SER A 317 87.43 -29.16 -66.99
CA SER A 317 88.72 -29.29 -67.65
C SER A 317 89.80 -29.51 -66.60
N GLY A 318 90.45 -30.67 -66.63
CA GLY A 318 91.74 -30.88 -65.98
C GLY A 318 92.85 -30.12 -66.69
#